data_AF-A0AA40T3F5-F1
#
_entry.id   AF-A0AA40T3F5-F1
#
_cell.length_a   1.000
_cell.length_b   1.000
_cell.length_c   1.000
_cell.angle_alpha   90.00
_cell.angle_beta   90.00
_cell.angle_gamma   90.00
#
_symmetry.space_group_name_H-M   'P 1'
#
loop_
_entity.id
_entity.type
_entity.pdbx_description
1 polymer ?
#
loop_
_entity_poly.entity_id
_entity_poly.type
_entity_poly.pdbx_seq_one_letter_code
_entity_poly.pdbx_strand_id
1 'polypeptide(L)'
;MQHDEFIGQVQKRAHLSSRGNAELATRATLETLAERLAGREPFNAAAQLPKGIAQYLQHEHAGSGERFSLDEFFERISQREGVELPEAVHHARMVVEVLSEAISPGEINDIRSQLPPEFDPLFEAGSQGQMRVNT
;
A
#
# COMPACT_ATOMS: atom_id res chain seq x y z
N MET A 1 15.66 1.89 -1.57
CA MET A 1 15.19 2.67 -0.40
C MET A 1 15.55 1.89 0.86
N GLN A 2 15.84 2.54 2.00
CA GLN A 2 16.04 1.88 3.30
C GLN A 2 14.77 1.88 4.15
N HIS A 3 14.68 1.03 5.19
CA HIS A 3 13.49 0.96 6.08
C HIS A 3 13.15 2.32 6.67
N ASP A 4 14.13 2.97 7.32
CA ASP A 4 13.88 4.23 8.01
C ASP A 4 13.45 5.35 7.07
N GLU A 5 13.95 5.31 5.84
CA GLU A 5 13.58 6.21 4.77
C GLU A 5 12.13 5.96 4.33
N PHE A 6 11.73 4.71 4.08
CA PHE A 6 10.35 4.35 3.73
C PHE A 6 9.36 4.87 4.76
N ILE A 7 9.58 4.55 6.04
CA ILE A 7 8.70 4.95 7.14
C ILE A 7 8.71 6.48 7.34
N GLY A 8 9.88 7.11 7.17
CA GLY A 8 9.98 8.58 7.22
C GLY A 8 9.19 9.26 6.10
N GLN A 9 9.19 8.69 4.89
CA GLN A 9 8.41 9.19 3.77
C GLN A 9 6.91 9.00 4.00
N VAL A 10 6.47 7.82 4.45
CA VAL A 10 5.07 7.57 4.81
C VAL A 10 4.61 8.55 5.87
N GLN A 11 5.39 8.69 6.96
CA GLN A 11 5.07 9.63 8.04
C GLN A 11 4.88 11.06 7.52
N LYS A 12 5.81 11.53 6.68
CA LYS A 12 5.80 12.89 6.15
C LYS A 12 4.60 13.13 5.24
N ARG A 13 4.31 12.20 4.31
CA ARG A 13 3.24 12.37 3.30
C ARG A 13 1.85 12.20 3.88
N ALA A 14 1.69 11.27 4.84
CA ALA A 14 0.43 11.03 5.55
C ALA A 14 0.21 11.97 6.75
N HIS A 15 1.12 12.93 7.00
CA HIS A 15 1.06 13.87 8.13
C HIS A 15 0.91 13.20 9.51
N LEU A 16 1.54 12.04 9.69
CA LEU A 16 1.41 11.24 10.90
C LEU A 16 2.24 11.79 12.06
N SER A 17 1.64 11.79 13.25
CA SER A 17 2.22 12.37 14.47
C SER A 17 3.46 11.62 14.99
N SER A 18 3.67 10.37 14.57
CA SER A 18 4.80 9.56 15.02
C SER A 18 5.27 8.56 13.95
N ARG A 19 6.52 8.08 14.08
CA ARG A 19 7.01 6.94 13.29
C ARG A 19 6.25 5.66 13.57
N GLY A 20 5.77 5.48 14.81
CA GLY A 20 4.95 4.32 15.19
C GLY A 20 3.62 4.27 14.42
N ASN A 21 2.97 5.42 14.23
CA ASN A 21 1.75 5.48 13.43
C ASN A 21 2.04 5.17 11.96
N ALA A 22 3.19 5.64 11.43
CA ALA A 22 3.60 5.32 10.06
C ALA A 22 3.91 3.83 9.86
N GLU A 23 4.49 3.16 10.85
CA GLU A 23 4.66 1.69 10.85
C GLU A 23 3.31 0.97 10.86
N LEU A 24 2.35 1.41 11.69
CA LEU A 24 1.02 0.80 11.74
C LEU A 24 0.28 0.94 10.40
N ALA A 25 0.25 2.14 9.83
CA ALA A 25 -0.32 2.40 8.51
C ALA A 25 0.34 1.55 7.42
N THR A 26 1.67 1.48 7.43
CA THR A 26 2.46 0.68 6.47
C THR A 26 2.13 -0.79 6.58
N ARG A 27 2.17 -1.33 7.80
CA ARG A 27 1.84 -2.73 8.08
C ARG A 27 0.42 -3.06 7.64
N ALA A 28 -0.56 -2.29 8.10
CA ALA A 28 -1.98 -2.51 7.80
C ALA A 28 -2.25 -2.53 6.29
N THR A 29 -1.67 -1.57 5.56
CA THR A 29 -1.83 -1.47 4.11
C THR A 29 -1.14 -2.62 3.37
N LEU A 30 0.12 -2.91 3.68
CA LEU A 30 0.88 -3.93 2.97
C LEU A 30 0.37 -5.35 3.24
N GLU A 31 0.00 -5.68 4.48
CA GLU A 31 -0.61 -6.98 4.78
C GLU A 31 -1.95 -7.16 4.04
N THR A 32 -2.78 -6.11 3.99
CA THR A 32 -4.07 -6.16 3.28
C THR A 32 -3.86 -6.26 1.76
N LEU A 33 -2.86 -5.55 1.22
CA LEU A 33 -2.50 -5.66 -0.20
C LEU A 33 -1.99 -7.06 -0.54
N ALA A 34 -1.18 -7.66 0.32
CA ALA A 34 -0.65 -9.00 0.12
C ALA A 34 -1.74 -10.08 0.08
N GLU A 35 -2.82 -9.92 0.85
CA GLU A 35 -4.00 -10.80 0.79
C GLU A 35 -4.75 -10.66 -0.53
N ARG A 36 -4.88 -9.43 -1.03
CA ARG A 36 -5.58 -9.14 -2.28
C ARG A 36 -4.87 -9.74 -3.50
N LEU A 37 -3.54 -9.69 -3.49
CA LEU A 37 -2.69 -10.19 -4.56
C LEU A 37 -2.65 -11.71 -4.61
N ALA A 38 -2.44 -12.26 -5.80
CA ALA A 38 -2.49 -13.70 -6.03
C ALA A 38 -1.10 -14.31 -6.26
N GLY A 39 -0.92 -15.54 -5.77
CA GLY A 39 0.28 -16.33 -6.01
C GLY A 39 1.55 -15.70 -5.43
N ARG A 40 2.56 -15.49 -6.28
CA ARG A 40 3.89 -15.04 -5.85
C ARG A 40 4.06 -13.53 -5.82
N GLU A 41 3.07 -12.77 -6.27
CA GLU A 41 3.17 -11.31 -6.42
C GLU A 41 3.66 -10.57 -5.16
N PRO A 42 3.07 -10.77 -3.96
CA PRO A 42 3.56 -10.06 -2.78
C PRO A 42 5.01 -10.43 -2.42
N PHE A 43 5.47 -11.64 -2.77
CA PHE A 43 6.85 -12.07 -2.55
C PHE A 43 7.83 -11.45 -3.56
N ASN A 44 7.40 -11.19 -4.80
CA ASN A 44 8.19 -10.48 -5.79
C ASN A 44 8.41 -9.02 -5.35
N ALA A 45 7.35 -8.37 -4.88
CA ALA A 45 7.43 -7.01 -4.35
C ALA A 45 8.30 -6.95 -3.09
N ALA A 46 8.13 -7.91 -2.17
CA ALA A 46 8.95 -8.04 -0.97
C ALA A 46 10.45 -8.17 -1.27
N ALA A 47 10.84 -8.81 -2.38
CA ALA A 47 12.24 -9.00 -2.76
C ALA A 47 12.96 -7.69 -3.13
N GLN A 48 12.21 -6.62 -3.40
CA GLN A 48 12.75 -5.28 -3.72
C GLN A 48 12.76 -4.34 -2.53
N LEU A 49 12.21 -4.76 -1.39
CA LEU A 49 12.03 -3.93 -0.20
C LEU A 49 13.04 -4.24 0.91
N PRO A 50 13.32 -3.28 1.80
CA PRO A 50 14.05 -3.54 3.05
C PRO A 50 13.38 -4.65 3.86
N LYS A 51 14.18 -5.50 4.52
CA LYS A 51 13.69 -6.67 5.27
C LYS A 51 12.51 -6.36 6.22
N GLY A 52 12.57 -5.26 6.95
CA GLY A 52 11.52 -4.88 7.91
C GLY A 52 10.22 -4.37 7.28
N ILE A 53 10.23 -3.98 6.01
CA ILE A 53 9.03 -3.67 5.22
C ILE A 53 8.54 -4.92 4.48
N ALA A 54 9.48 -5.66 3.89
CA ALA A 54 9.23 -6.91 3.16
C ALA A 54 8.43 -7.93 3.96
N GLN A 55 8.67 -8.03 5.28
CA GLN A 55 7.95 -8.95 6.15
C GLN A 55 6.43 -8.73 6.17
N TYR A 56 5.94 -7.51 5.94
CA TYR A 56 4.51 -7.20 5.89
C TYR A 56 3.82 -7.75 4.63
N LEU A 57 4.60 -8.19 3.63
CA LEU A 57 4.11 -8.87 2.42
C LEU A 57 4.34 -10.39 2.47
N GLN A 58 4.88 -10.93 3.57
CA GLN A 58 5.35 -12.32 3.68
C GLN A 58 4.71 -13.06 4.86
N HIS A 59 3.39 -12.92 5.01
CA HIS A 59 2.61 -13.62 6.03
C HIS A 59 1.79 -14.78 5.44
N GLU A 60 1.15 -15.58 6.29
CA GLU A 60 0.47 -16.84 5.91
C GLU A 60 -0.61 -16.66 4.82
N HIS A 61 -1.29 -15.51 4.79
CA HIS A 61 -2.36 -15.21 3.84
C HIS A 61 -1.88 -14.44 2.59
N ALA A 62 -0.59 -14.09 2.52
CA ALA A 62 -0.02 -13.39 1.37
C ALA A 62 -0.10 -14.27 0.12
N GLY A 63 -0.61 -13.70 -0.97
CA GLY A 63 -0.76 -14.41 -2.24
C GLY A 63 -2.01 -15.28 -2.33
N SER A 64 -2.91 -15.21 -1.34
CA SER A 64 -4.16 -15.96 -1.35
C SER A 64 -5.11 -15.53 -2.48
N GLY A 65 -4.94 -14.32 -3.01
CA GLY A 65 -5.82 -13.77 -4.05
C GLY A 65 -7.23 -13.56 -3.54
N GLU A 66 -7.37 -13.19 -2.26
CA GLU A 66 -8.66 -12.99 -1.63
C GLU A 66 -9.46 -11.93 -2.40
N ARG A 67 -10.76 -12.17 -2.56
CA ARG A 67 -11.64 -11.29 -3.33
C ARG A 67 -12.44 -10.41 -2.39
N PHE A 68 -11.99 -9.18 -2.25
CA PHE A 68 -12.71 -8.10 -1.59
C PHE A 68 -12.63 -6.81 -2.43
N SER A 69 -13.61 -5.93 -2.22
CA SER A 69 -13.71 -4.65 -2.94
C SER A 69 -12.68 -3.63 -2.44
N LEU A 70 -12.54 -2.50 -3.14
CA LEU A 70 -11.73 -1.39 -2.64
C LEU A 70 -12.27 -0.83 -1.31
N ASP A 71 -13.59 -0.79 -1.12
CA ASP A 71 -14.18 -0.32 0.14
C ASP A 71 -13.80 -1.25 1.31
N GLU A 72 -13.93 -2.56 1.12
CA GLU A 72 -13.53 -3.54 2.14
C GLU A 72 -12.01 -3.53 2.39
N PHE A 73 -11.20 -3.28 1.35
CA PHE A 73 -9.76 -3.07 1.51
C PHE A 73 -9.47 -1.94 2.52
N PHE A 74 -10.15 -0.79 2.39
CA PHE A 74 -9.96 0.32 3.32
C PHE A 74 -10.55 0.05 4.71
N GLU A 75 -11.68 -0.67 4.81
CA GLU A 75 -12.24 -1.09 6.09
C GLU A 75 -11.28 -2.01 6.86
N ARG A 76 -10.65 -2.98 6.18
CA ARG A 76 -9.63 -3.84 6.78
C ARG A 76 -8.42 -3.05 7.27
N ILE A 77 -7.96 -2.08 6.49
CA ILE A 77 -6.85 -1.20 6.89
C ILE A 77 -7.23 -0.37 8.12
N SER A 78 -8.41 0.26 8.12
CA SER A 78 -8.93 1.01 9.27
C SER A 78 -8.97 0.16 10.54
N GLN A 79 -9.45 -1.09 10.44
CA GLN A 79 -9.49 -2.01 11.58
C GLN A 79 -8.09 -2.43 12.06
N ARG A 80 -7.16 -2.72 11.14
CA ARG A 80 -5.78 -3.13 11.47
C ARG A 80 -4.94 -1.99 12.05
N GLU A 81 -5.11 -0.79 11.51
CA GLU A 81 -4.40 0.41 11.93
C GLU A 81 -5.01 0.99 13.21
N GLY A 82 -6.32 0.82 13.43
CA GLY A 82 -7.05 1.35 14.58
C GLY A 82 -7.42 2.83 14.43
N VAL A 83 -7.71 3.28 13.21
CA VAL A 83 -8.07 4.67 12.87
C VAL A 83 -9.38 4.71 12.09
N GLU A 84 -9.99 5.89 11.99
CA GLU A 84 -11.23 6.06 11.24
C GLU A 84 -11.04 5.83 9.74
N LEU A 85 -12.08 5.37 9.05
CA LEU A 85 -12.02 5.01 7.62
C LEU A 85 -11.43 6.13 6.73
N PRO A 86 -11.81 7.42 6.87
CA PRO A 86 -11.21 8.48 6.06
C PRO A 86 -9.70 8.64 6.25
N GLU A 87 -9.20 8.42 7.47
CA GLU A 87 -7.76 8.46 7.77
C GLU A 87 -7.05 7.26 7.13
N ALA A 88 -7.61 6.05 7.30
CA ALA A 88 -7.07 4.83 6.70
C ALA A 88 -6.97 4.93 5.17
N VAL A 89 -8.00 5.49 4.50
CA VAL A 89 -7.98 5.75 3.05
C VAL A 89 -6.81 6.65 2.67
N HIS A 90 -6.60 7.73 3.41
CA HIS A 90 -5.50 8.66 3.16
C HIS A 90 -4.15 7.98 3.38
N HIS A 91 -3.97 7.29 4.50
CA HIS A 91 -2.72 6.62 4.86
C HIS A 91 -2.36 5.52 3.85
N ALA A 92 -3.32 4.68 3.46
CA ALA A 92 -3.12 3.63 2.49
C ALA A 92 -2.62 4.16 1.14
N ARG A 93 -3.18 5.27 0.66
CA ARG A 93 -2.73 5.93 -0.57
C ARG A 93 -1.28 6.42 -0.45
N MET A 94 -0.90 7.02 0.67
CA MET A 94 0.48 7.48 0.90
C MET A 94 1.46 6.31 1.04
N VAL A 95 1.05 5.19 1.65
CA VAL A 95 1.86 3.97 1.69
C VAL A 95 2.07 3.40 0.30
N VAL A 96 1.02 3.34 -0.53
CA VAL A 96 1.12 2.82 -1.92
C VAL A 96 1.95 3.75 -2.81
N GLU A 97 1.88 5.06 -2.61
CA GLU A 97 2.75 6.01 -3.30
C GLU A 97 4.23 5.77 -2.96
N VAL A 98 4.57 5.63 -1.68
CA VAL A 98 5.95 5.33 -1.24
C VAL A 98 6.39 3.93 -1.69
N LEU A 99 5.49 2.94 -1.68
CA LEU A 99 5.74 1.61 -2.24
C LEU A 99 6.12 1.71 -3.72
N SER A 100 5.39 2.49 -4.51
CA SER A 100 5.62 2.69 -5.95
C SER A 100 7.00 3.29 -6.24
N GLU A 101 7.55 4.08 -5.32
CA GLU A 101 8.91 4.63 -5.41
C GLU A 101 9.99 3.67 -4.88
N ALA A 102 9.62 2.76 -3.99
CA ALA A 102 10.54 1.82 -3.35
C ALA A 102 10.84 0.59 -4.22
N ILE A 103 9.94 0.24 -5.14
CA ILE A 103 10.08 -0.90 -6.07
C ILE A 103 10.24 -0.41 -7.51
N SER A 104 10.61 -1.32 -8.42
CA SER A 104 10.79 -0.97 -9.83
C SER A 104 9.46 -0.62 -10.53
N PRO A 105 9.50 0.18 -11.61
CA PRO A 105 8.30 0.48 -12.40
C PRO A 105 7.59 -0.75 -12.97
N GLY A 106 8.33 -1.83 -13.27
CA GLY A 106 7.75 -3.09 -13.72
C GLY A 106 6.92 -3.75 -12.61
N GLU A 107 7.49 -3.86 -11.41
CA GLU A 107 6.82 -4.49 -10.26
C GLU A 107 5.52 -3.79 -9.88
N ILE A 108 5.50 -2.45 -9.83
CA ILE A 108 4.26 -1.74 -9.49
C ILE A 108 3.19 -1.89 -10.57
N ASN A 109 3.59 -2.05 -11.84
CA ASN A 109 2.66 -2.34 -12.93
C ASN A 109 2.10 -3.75 -12.84
N ASP A 110 2.92 -4.73 -12.44
CA ASP A 110 2.49 -6.11 -12.22
C ASP A 110 1.45 -6.18 -11.09
N ILE A 111 1.70 -5.51 -9.95
CA ILE A 111 0.74 -5.34 -8.85
C ILE A 111 -0.58 -4.74 -9.36
N ARG A 112 -0.52 -3.60 -10.08
CA ARG A 112 -1.71 -2.93 -10.63
C ARG A 112 -2.51 -3.84 -11.57
N SER A 113 -1.82 -4.65 -12.37
CA SER A 113 -2.48 -5.54 -13.34
C SER A 113 -3.29 -6.67 -12.70
N GLN A 114 -3.03 -7.00 -11.43
CA GLN A 114 -3.79 -8.02 -10.69
C GLN A 114 -5.02 -7.45 -9.97
N LEU A 115 -5.12 -6.13 -9.84
CA LEU A 115 -6.21 -5.48 -9.13
C LEU A 115 -7.33 -5.11 -10.12
N PRO A 116 -8.61 -5.23 -9.74
CA PRO A 116 -9.71 -4.75 -10.58
C PRO A 116 -9.65 -3.22 -10.73
N PRO A 117 -10.27 -2.65 -11.78
CA PRO A 117 -10.27 -1.20 -12.04
C PRO A 117 -10.78 -0.35 -10.88
N GLU A 118 -11.62 -0.90 -10.00
CA GLU A 118 -12.08 -0.20 -8.80
C GLU A 118 -10.93 0.22 -7.87
N PHE A 119 -9.75 -0.40 -7.96
CA PHE A 119 -8.55 -0.06 -7.20
C PHE A 119 -7.72 1.07 -7.82
N ASP A 120 -8.04 1.54 -9.04
CA ASP A 120 -7.32 2.66 -9.69
C ASP A 120 -7.15 3.88 -8.76
N PRO A 121 -8.17 4.30 -7.98
CA PRO A 121 -8.01 5.43 -7.07
C PRO A 121 -6.92 5.24 -6.01
N LEU A 122 -6.57 4.01 -5.63
CA LEU A 122 -5.48 3.72 -4.68
C LEU A 122 -4.12 4.26 -5.18
N PHE A 123 -3.97 4.38 -6.50
CA PHE A 123 -2.74 4.71 -7.19
C PHE A 123 -2.69 6.12 -7.79
N GLU A 124 -3.81 6.85 -7.76
CA GLU A 124 -3.96 8.17 -8.39
C GLU A 124 -3.61 9.34 -7.45
N ALA A 125 -3.38 9.09 -6.15
CA ALA A 125 -3.07 10.16 -5.20
C ALA A 125 -1.57 10.29 -4.94
N GLY A 126 -1.06 11.52 -5.11
CA GLY A 126 0.28 11.93 -4.71
C GLY A 126 1.24 12.22 -5.87
N SER A 127 1.60 13.49 -6.03
CA SER A 127 2.57 14.11 -6.95
C SER A 127 2.38 14.00 -8.48
N GLN A 128 1.60 13.08 -9.05
CA GLN A 128 1.42 12.96 -10.53
C GLN A 128 -0.04 12.90 -11.00
N GLY A 129 -0.99 13.36 -10.19
CA GLY A 129 -2.38 13.55 -10.64
C GLY A 129 -2.49 14.70 -11.64
N GLN A 130 -2.14 14.47 -12.91
CA GLN A 130 -2.74 15.26 -13.99
C GLN A 130 -4.25 15.02 -13.91
N MET A 131 -4.96 15.98 -13.32
CA MET A 131 -6.39 16.11 -13.53
C MET A 131 -6.62 16.16 -15.04
N ARG A 132 -7.09 15.04 -15.61
CA ARG A 132 -7.71 15.07 -16.93
C ARG A 132 -9.03 15.82 -16.78
N VAL A 133 -8.97 17.13 -16.99
CA VAL A 133 -10.14 17.94 -17.29
C VAL A 133 -10.58 17.52 -18.68
N ASN A 134 -11.58 16.64 -18.77
CA ASN A 134 -12.28 16.43 -20.02
C ASN A 134 -13.00 17.74 -20.38
N THR A 135 -12.56 18.38 -21.46
CA THR A 135 -13.31 19.42 -22.18
C THR A 135 -14.17 18.74 -23.24
#